data_AF-A0A242N0Y6-F1
#
_entry.id   AF-A0A242N0Y6-F1
#
_cell.length_a   1.000
_cell.length_b   1.000
_cell.length_c   1.000
_cell.angle_alpha   90.00
_cell.angle_beta   90.00
_cell.angle_gamma   90.00
#
_symmetry.space_group_name_H-M   'P 1'
#
loop_
_entity.id
_entity.type
_entity.pdbx_description
1 polymer ?
#
loop_
_entity_poly.entity_id
_entity_poly.type
_entity_poly.pdbx_seq_one_letter_code
_entity_poly.pdbx_strand_id
1 'polypeptide(L)'
;MNDILFPFTALVAQEPLQQALLLAAVDPALGGVLVSGPRGTAKSTAARALAELLPESCFVTLPLGASEEQLIGSLDLETALRDGGVHFSPGLLSKAHEGVLYVDEVNLLPNQLVDQLLDVAASGVNLIERDGISHRHDARFVLIGTMNPEEGELRPQLLDRFGLAVELQNCFDANVRREIVKARLAFDANPDAFRSRFAAQQEALAQKLLRARSTLPALEFDESVHARVSELCIEANVDGLRADLVMLRAARALAALEEADAVRVDHVERIAEAVLLHRRKVGNEPSGKREQEKQQPQSQDTDEANFGYMPPEPVDITAVKNVRPLTSKKS
;
A
#
# COMPACT_ATOMS: atom_id res chain seq x y z
N MET A 1 6.77 16.25 -21.31
CA MET A 1 7.87 15.40 -21.82
C MET A 1 7.54 14.00 -21.33
N ASN A 2 7.36 13.03 -22.22
CA ASN A 2 7.27 11.65 -21.77
C ASN A 2 8.67 11.28 -21.26
N ASP A 3 8.83 11.20 -19.94
CA ASP A 3 10.03 10.65 -19.36
C ASP A 3 10.13 9.21 -19.85
N ILE A 4 11.18 8.91 -20.62
CA ILE A 4 11.44 7.56 -21.11
C ILE A 4 11.73 6.71 -19.87
N LEU A 5 10.91 5.68 -19.64
CA LEU A 5 11.02 4.82 -18.48
C LEU A 5 12.00 3.66 -18.73
N PHE A 6 12.60 3.19 -17.63
CA PHE A 6 13.45 2.02 -17.65
C PHE A 6 12.56 0.76 -17.75
N PRO A 7 12.78 -0.16 -18.70
CA PRO A 7 11.88 -1.29 -18.92
C PRO A 7 11.93 -2.28 -17.75
N PHE A 8 10.76 -2.81 -17.37
CA PHE A 8 10.59 -3.72 -16.23
C PHE A 8 11.41 -5.00 -16.42
N THR A 9 11.44 -5.56 -17.62
CA THR A 9 12.22 -6.78 -17.94
C THR A 9 13.73 -6.58 -17.89
N ALA A 10 14.23 -5.33 -17.81
CA ALA A 10 15.64 -5.04 -17.63
C ALA A 10 16.05 -4.84 -16.16
N LEU A 11 15.11 -4.90 -15.22
CA LEU A 11 15.42 -4.84 -13.79
C LEU A 11 16.23 -6.08 -13.39
N VAL A 12 17.36 -5.87 -12.71
CA VAL A 12 18.32 -6.91 -12.35
C VAL A 12 18.26 -7.20 -10.84
N ALA A 13 18.24 -8.49 -10.47
CA ALA A 13 18.36 -8.97 -9.08
C ALA A 13 17.31 -8.38 -8.10
N GLN A 14 16.06 -8.35 -8.55
CA GLN A 14 14.91 -7.91 -7.75
C GLN A 14 13.74 -8.90 -7.92
N GLU A 15 14.03 -10.19 -8.00
CA GLU A 15 13.06 -11.24 -8.30
C GLU A 15 11.87 -11.24 -7.32
N PRO A 16 12.07 -11.11 -5.98
CA PRO A 16 10.94 -11.05 -5.04
C PRO A 16 10.05 -9.82 -5.27
N LEU A 17 10.65 -8.67 -5.58
CA LEU A 17 9.91 -7.44 -5.88
C LEU A 17 9.15 -7.57 -7.20
N GLN A 18 9.82 -8.03 -8.25
CA GLN A 18 9.20 -8.24 -9.56
C GLN A 18 8.02 -9.21 -9.44
N GLN A 19 8.21 -10.33 -8.73
CA GLN A 19 7.13 -11.29 -8.47
C GLN A 19 5.96 -10.60 -7.74
N ALA A 20 6.20 -9.93 -6.61
CA ALA A 20 5.12 -9.27 -5.86
C ALA A 20 4.37 -8.22 -6.69
N LEU A 21 5.09 -7.41 -7.47
CA LEU A 21 4.51 -6.42 -8.36
C LEU A 21 3.68 -7.06 -9.49
N LEU A 22 4.16 -8.14 -10.10
CA LEU A 22 3.42 -8.87 -11.12
C LEU A 22 2.17 -9.54 -10.54
N LEU A 23 2.25 -10.12 -9.34
CA LEU A 23 1.09 -10.70 -8.65
C LEU A 23 0.02 -9.65 -8.36
N ALA A 24 0.41 -8.48 -7.85
CA ALA A 24 -0.51 -7.37 -7.61
C ALA A 24 -1.07 -6.77 -8.91
N ALA A 25 -0.30 -6.82 -10.01
CA ALA A 25 -0.82 -6.50 -11.33
C ALA A 25 -1.82 -7.54 -11.84
N VAL A 26 -1.68 -8.82 -11.53
CA VAL A 26 -2.64 -9.87 -11.92
C VAL A 26 -3.92 -9.79 -11.09
N ASP A 27 -3.81 -9.63 -9.77
CA ASP A 27 -4.95 -9.50 -8.84
C ASP A 27 -4.79 -8.24 -7.96
N PRO A 28 -5.31 -7.07 -8.38
CA PRO A 28 -5.24 -5.84 -7.59
C PRO A 28 -5.94 -5.95 -6.23
N ALA A 29 -6.88 -6.89 -6.07
CA ALA A 29 -7.60 -7.11 -4.82
C ALA A 29 -6.75 -7.86 -3.78
N LEU A 30 -5.47 -8.11 -4.05
CA LEU A 30 -4.52 -8.61 -3.05
C LEU A 30 -4.32 -7.64 -1.87
N GLY A 31 -4.63 -6.34 -2.03
CA GLY A 31 -4.46 -5.34 -0.97
C GLY A 31 -3.11 -4.63 -1.03
N GLY A 32 -2.48 -4.58 -2.20
CA GLY A 32 -1.24 -3.83 -2.44
C GLY A 32 0.05 -4.52 -2.02
N VAL A 33 1.16 -3.88 -2.40
CA VAL A 33 2.53 -4.34 -2.13
C VAL A 33 3.26 -3.31 -1.27
N LEU A 34 3.77 -3.75 -0.13
CA LEU A 34 4.62 -2.99 0.76
C LEU A 34 6.10 -3.30 0.49
N VAL A 35 6.87 -2.29 0.10
CA VAL A 35 8.28 -2.44 -0.26
C VAL A 35 9.15 -1.76 0.80
N SER A 36 9.70 -2.56 1.71
CA SER A 36 10.66 -2.11 2.73
C SER A 36 12.08 -2.11 2.18
N GLY A 37 12.96 -1.27 2.72
CA GLY A 37 14.39 -1.23 2.35
C GLY A 37 14.96 0.18 2.16
N PRO A 38 16.29 0.31 2.03
CA PRO A 38 16.97 1.60 2.01
C PRO A 38 16.73 2.39 0.72
N ARG A 39 17.06 3.69 0.78
CA ARG A 39 17.06 4.58 -0.39
C ARG A 39 18.03 4.08 -1.46
N GLY A 40 17.68 4.25 -2.73
CA GLY A 40 18.52 3.84 -3.87
C GLY A 40 18.37 2.40 -4.33
N THR A 41 17.37 1.65 -3.83
CA THR A 41 17.06 0.26 -4.23
C THR A 41 16.13 0.18 -5.46
N ALA A 42 15.97 1.26 -6.22
CA ALA A 42 15.16 1.34 -7.44
C ALA A 42 13.66 1.01 -7.28
N LYS A 43 13.09 1.16 -6.08
CA LYS A 43 11.66 0.90 -5.78
C LYS A 43 10.71 1.67 -6.70
N SER A 44 10.90 2.99 -6.81
CA SER A 44 10.07 3.85 -7.66
C SER A 44 10.30 3.57 -9.15
N THR A 45 11.51 3.14 -9.54
CA THR A 45 11.81 2.71 -10.91
C THR A 45 11.01 1.46 -11.27
N ALA A 46 10.99 0.45 -10.39
CA ALA A 46 10.22 -0.78 -10.60
C ALA A 46 8.72 -0.51 -10.65
N ALA A 47 8.20 0.34 -9.76
CA ALA A 47 6.79 0.73 -9.74
C ALA A 47 6.35 1.45 -11.03
N ARG A 48 7.16 2.39 -11.54
CA ARG A 48 6.89 3.07 -12.82
C ARG A 48 6.99 2.14 -14.01
N ALA A 49 7.99 1.25 -14.01
CA ALA A 49 8.16 0.26 -15.05
C ALA A 49 7.00 -0.74 -15.12
N LEU A 50 6.41 -1.09 -13.96
CA LEU A 50 5.21 -1.91 -13.90
C LEU A 50 4.01 -1.20 -14.53
N ALA A 51 3.84 0.09 -14.26
CA ALA A 51 2.72 0.86 -14.83
C ALA A 51 2.71 0.79 -16.36
N GLU A 52 3.87 0.85 -17.01
CA GLU A 52 4.00 0.73 -18.47
C GLU A 52 3.58 -0.65 -19.02
N LEU A 53 3.53 -1.69 -18.18
CA LEU A 53 3.00 -3.01 -18.56
C LEU A 53 1.47 -3.11 -18.45
N LEU A 54 0.82 -2.11 -17.83
CA LEU A 54 -0.63 -2.10 -17.65
C LEU A 54 -1.33 -1.39 -18.83
N PRO A 55 -2.58 -1.78 -19.16
CA PRO A 55 -3.31 -1.24 -20.32
C PRO A 55 -3.37 0.28 -20.37
N GLU A 56 -3.69 0.92 -19.26
CA GLU A 56 -3.83 2.38 -19.17
C GLU A 56 -2.50 3.11 -19.02
N SER A 57 -1.40 2.38 -18.74
CA SER A 57 -0.07 2.96 -18.46
C SER A 57 -0.09 4.09 -17.43
N CYS A 58 -1.09 4.12 -16.56
CA CYS A 58 -1.31 5.20 -15.62
C CYS A 58 -0.49 4.99 -14.35
N PHE A 59 0.29 6.01 -13.98
CA PHE A 59 1.08 6.04 -12.77
C PHE A 59 0.75 7.30 -11.97
N VAL A 60 0.14 7.13 -10.80
CA VAL A 60 -0.24 8.23 -9.90
C VAL A 60 0.62 8.14 -8.66
N THR A 61 1.21 9.27 -8.25
CA THR A 61 1.95 9.38 -6.98
C THR A 61 1.10 10.13 -5.97
N LEU A 62 0.97 9.58 -4.76
CA LEU A 62 0.34 10.25 -3.63
C LEU A 62 1.40 11.10 -2.90
N PRO A 63 1.28 12.43 -2.90
CA PRO A 63 2.19 13.27 -2.11
C PRO A 63 1.92 13.13 -0.61
N LEU A 64 2.96 13.24 0.21
CA LEU A 64 2.87 13.11 1.67
C LEU A 64 1.89 14.10 2.32
N GLY A 65 1.78 15.30 1.74
CA GLY A 65 0.86 16.36 2.20
C GLY A 65 -0.50 16.36 1.53
N ALA A 66 -0.90 15.26 0.87
CA ALA A 66 -2.21 15.17 0.23
C ALA A 66 -3.34 15.35 1.26
N SER A 67 -4.37 16.11 0.90
CA SER A 67 -5.60 16.13 1.68
C SER A 67 -6.49 14.93 1.34
N GLU A 68 -7.45 14.63 2.21
CA GLU A 68 -8.49 13.64 1.94
C GLU A 68 -9.21 13.95 0.62
N GLU A 69 -9.65 15.20 0.41
CA GLU A 69 -10.32 15.61 -0.83
C GLU A 69 -9.47 15.41 -2.09
N GLN A 70 -8.14 15.58 -1.99
CA GLN A 70 -7.26 15.27 -3.11
C GLN A 70 -7.17 13.77 -3.37
N LEU A 71 -7.23 12.94 -2.34
CA LEU A 71 -7.19 11.49 -2.45
C LEU A 71 -8.50 10.95 -3.03
N ILE A 72 -9.61 11.12 -2.31
CA ILE A 72 -10.91 10.53 -2.65
C ILE A 72 -11.69 11.37 -3.67
N GLY A 73 -11.44 12.67 -3.75
CA GLY A 73 -12.23 13.63 -4.54
C GLY A 73 -13.16 14.45 -3.67
N SER A 74 -13.84 15.43 -4.28
CA SER A 74 -14.80 16.29 -3.59
C SER A 74 -16.09 16.44 -4.38
N LEU A 75 -17.17 16.79 -3.68
CA LEU A 75 -18.47 17.09 -4.27
C LEU A 75 -18.70 18.60 -4.14
N ASP A 76 -18.86 19.29 -5.27
CA ASP A 76 -19.21 20.71 -5.27
C ASP A 76 -20.73 20.87 -5.12
N LEU A 77 -21.12 21.30 -3.94
CA LEU A 77 -22.52 21.56 -3.56
C LEU A 77 -22.97 22.95 -4.01
N GLU A 78 -22.07 23.91 -4.18
CA GLU A 78 -22.44 25.27 -4.57
C GLU A 78 -22.99 25.29 -6.00
N THR A 79 -22.39 24.52 -6.90
CA THR A 79 -22.96 24.26 -8.24
C THR A 79 -24.21 23.39 -8.17
N ALA A 80 -24.30 22.43 -7.25
CA ALA A 80 -25.49 21.60 -7.08
C ALA A 80 -26.74 22.42 -6.73
N LEU A 81 -26.58 23.45 -5.89
CA LEU A 81 -27.67 24.34 -5.48
C LEU A 81 -28.05 25.37 -6.56
N ARG A 82 -27.13 25.74 -7.47
CA ARG A 82 -27.37 26.72 -8.55
C ARG A 82 -27.91 26.08 -9.84
N ASP A 83 -27.30 24.98 -10.27
CA ASP A 83 -27.55 24.33 -11.56
C ASP A 83 -28.33 23.01 -11.44
N GLY A 84 -28.67 22.60 -10.20
CA GLY A 84 -29.46 21.40 -9.93
C GLY A 84 -28.69 20.07 -10.10
N GLY A 85 -27.36 20.13 -10.29
CA GLY A 85 -26.52 18.95 -10.52
C GLY A 85 -25.30 18.92 -9.60
N VAL A 86 -25.12 17.83 -8.86
CA VAL A 86 -23.92 17.57 -8.05
C VAL A 86 -22.72 17.40 -8.97
N HIS A 87 -21.73 18.28 -8.86
CA HIS A 87 -20.50 18.18 -9.64
C HIS A 87 -19.43 17.47 -8.82
N PHE A 88 -18.99 16.31 -9.32
CA PHE A 88 -17.90 15.56 -8.71
C PHE A 88 -16.54 16.03 -9.26
N SER A 89 -15.64 16.37 -8.36
CA SER A 89 -14.23 16.66 -8.68
C SER A 89 -13.39 15.41 -8.41
N PRO A 90 -12.81 14.77 -9.45
CA PRO A 90 -12.10 13.51 -9.30
C PRO A 90 -10.79 13.65 -8.51
N GLY A 91 -10.62 12.80 -7.51
CA GLY A 91 -9.39 12.66 -6.73
C GLY A 91 -8.32 11.82 -7.40
N LEU A 92 -7.23 11.57 -6.67
CA LEU A 92 -6.11 10.73 -7.10
C LEU A 92 -6.54 9.26 -7.31
N LEU A 93 -7.48 8.75 -6.51
CA LEU A 93 -7.99 7.38 -6.65
C LEU A 93 -8.72 7.17 -7.99
N SER A 94 -9.47 8.18 -8.45
CA SER A 94 -10.11 8.15 -9.77
C SER A 94 -9.07 8.15 -10.89
N LYS A 95 -8.01 8.96 -10.76
CA LYS A 95 -6.91 9.00 -11.74
C LYS A 95 -6.11 7.71 -11.78
N ALA A 96 -6.00 6.99 -10.66
CA ALA A 96 -5.24 5.76 -10.57
C ALA A 96 -6.00 4.52 -11.11
N HIS A 97 -7.29 4.64 -11.42
CA HIS A 97 -8.11 3.54 -11.91
C HIS A 97 -7.44 2.82 -13.09
N GLU A 98 -7.36 1.49 -13.00
CA GLU A 98 -6.69 0.58 -13.94
C GLU A 98 -5.18 0.78 -14.14
N GLY A 99 -4.57 1.60 -13.28
CA GLY A 99 -3.13 1.87 -13.24
C GLY A 99 -2.48 1.48 -11.91
N VAL A 100 -1.44 2.25 -11.56
CA VAL A 100 -0.65 2.10 -10.35
C VAL A 100 -0.80 3.36 -9.48
N LEU A 101 -1.08 3.15 -8.20
CA LEU A 101 -0.99 4.18 -7.18
C LEU A 101 0.26 3.94 -6.32
N TYR A 102 1.24 4.82 -6.46
CA TYR A 102 2.49 4.78 -5.72
C TYR A 102 2.46 5.74 -4.55
N VAL A 103 2.87 5.24 -3.39
CA VAL A 103 3.03 6.02 -2.17
C VAL A 103 4.46 5.88 -1.69
N ASP A 104 5.19 7.00 -1.66
CA ASP A 104 6.52 7.02 -1.07
C ASP A 104 6.40 7.20 0.44
N GLU A 105 7.16 6.41 1.20
CA GLU A 105 7.24 6.54 2.67
C GLU A 105 5.84 6.51 3.33
N VAL A 106 5.10 5.40 3.14
CA VAL A 106 3.73 5.22 3.68
C VAL A 106 3.64 5.44 5.19
N ASN A 107 4.76 5.27 5.92
CA ASN A 107 4.89 5.53 7.35
C ASN A 107 4.75 7.01 7.74
N LEU A 108 4.90 7.93 6.78
CA LEU A 108 4.77 9.37 7.02
C LEU A 108 3.37 9.91 6.70
N LEU A 109 2.50 9.11 6.11
CA LEU A 109 1.13 9.53 5.81
C LEU A 109 0.25 9.57 7.07
N PRO A 110 -0.73 10.49 7.11
CA PRO A 110 -1.79 10.47 8.11
C PRO A 110 -2.54 9.12 8.10
N ASN A 111 -2.75 8.52 9.28
CA ASN A 111 -3.40 7.20 9.41
C ASN A 111 -4.75 7.11 8.66
N GLN A 112 -5.56 8.17 8.74
CA GLN A 112 -6.87 8.22 8.09
C GLN A 112 -6.76 8.04 6.56
N LEU A 113 -5.74 8.64 5.92
CA LEU A 113 -5.53 8.50 4.48
C LEU A 113 -5.06 7.08 4.13
N VAL A 114 -4.19 6.49 4.96
CA VAL A 114 -3.72 5.11 4.77
C VAL A 114 -4.89 4.14 4.91
N ASP A 115 -5.75 4.34 5.91
CA ASP A 115 -6.93 3.52 6.13
C ASP A 115 -7.88 3.53 4.91
N GLN A 116 -8.22 4.73 4.42
CA GLN A 116 -9.08 4.90 3.24
C GLN A 116 -8.46 4.30 1.99
N LEU A 117 -7.17 4.57 1.76
CA LEU A 117 -6.42 4.04 0.63
C LEU A 117 -6.44 2.50 0.60
N LEU A 118 -6.20 1.86 1.75
CA LEU A 118 -6.22 0.40 1.86
C LEU A 118 -7.64 -0.18 1.72
N ASP A 119 -8.68 0.53 2.16
CA ASP A 119 -10.08 0.09 1.99
C ASP A 119 -10.50 0.13 0.52
N VAL A 120 -10.13 1.21 -0.19
CA VAL A 120 -10.40 1.32 -1.62
C VAL A 120 -9.55 0.34 -2.43
N ALA A 121 -8.29 0.12 -2.06
CA ALA A 121 -7.44 -0.88 -2.72
C ALA A 121 -7.99 -2.31 -2.57
N ALA A 122 -8.55 -2.66 -1.41
CA ALA A 122 -9.13 -3.98 -1.16
C ALA A 122 -10.52 -4.16 -1.81
N SER A 123 -11.37 -3.13 -1.77
CA SER A 123 -12.73 -3.17 -2.32
C SER A 123 -12.80 -2.90 -3.83
N GLY A 124 -11.81 -2.19 -4.36
CA GLY A 124 -11.75 -1.72 -5.75
C GLY A 124 -12.72 -0.58 -6.08
N VAL A 125 -13.34 0.03 -5.07
CA VAL A 125 -14.39 1.03 -5.25
C VAL A 125 -14.20 2.18 -4.26
N ASN A 126 -14.20 3.40 -4.78
CA ASN A 126 -14.18 4.61 -3.97
C ASN A 126 -15.61 5.07 -3.69
N LEU A 127 -15.93 5.28 -2.42
CA LEU A 127 -17.22 5.75 -1.94
C LEU A 127 -17.01 7.06 -1.19
N ILE A 128 -17.74 8.10 -1.60
CA ILE A 128 -17.65 9.44 -1.05
C ILE A 128 -19.02 9.81 -0.50
N GLU A 129 -19.10 9.96 0.82
CA GLU A 129 -20.31 10.33 1.52
C GLU A 129 -20.11 11.69 2.21
N ARG A 130 -20.75 12.73 1.69
CA ARG A 130 -20.74 14.08 2.30
C ARG A 130 -22.09 14.76 2.15
N ASP A 131 -22.51 15.45 3.20
CA ASP A 131 -23.71 16.31 3.23
C ASP A 131 -25.00 15.62 2.74
N GLY A 132 -25.14 14.32 3.06
CA GLY A 132 -26.29 13.51 2.69
C GLY A 132 -26.27 12.97 1.25
N ILE A 133 -25.17 13.17 0.52
CA ILE A 133 -24.97 12.70 -0.85
C ILE A 133 -23.90 11.61 -0.84
N SER A 134 -24.22 10.48 -1.50
CA SER A 134 -23.30 9.37 -1.71
C SER A 134 -22.94 9.29 -3.19
N HIS A 135 -21.64 9.40 -3.50
CA HIS A 135 -21.09 9.18 -4.83
C HIS A 135 -20.15 7.97 -4.82
N ARG A 136 -20.30 7.08 -5.80
CA ARG A 136 -19.52 5.85 -5.90
C ARG A 136 -18.93 5.72 -7.29
N HIS A 137 -17.65 5.41 -7.38
CA HIS A 137 -17.00 5.10 -8.65
C HIS A 137 -15.97 3.97 -8.47
N ASP A 138 -15.69 3.26 -9.57
CA ASP A 138 -14.69 2.20 -9.53
C ASP A 138 -13.28 2.80 -9.39
N ALA A 139 -12.43 2.14 -8.62
CA ALA A 139 -11.07 2.56 -8.31
C ALA A 139 -10.20 1.31 -8.13
N ARG A 140 -10.07 0.51 -9.19
CA ARG A 140 -9.26 -0.71 -9.20
C ARG A 140 -7.85 -0.37 -9.64
N PHE A 141 -6.91 -0.31 -8.71
CA PHE A 141 -5.52 0.06 -9.00
C PHE A 141 -4.55 -0.83 -8.23
N VAL A 142 -3.32 -0.92 -8.74
CA VAL A 142 -2.24 -1.59 -8.03
C VAL A 142 -1.65 -0.62 -7.01
N LEU A 143 -1.85 -0.88 -5.73
CA LEU A 143 -1.24 -0.10 -4.66
C LEU A 143 0.20 -0.54 -4.42
N ILE A 144 1.14 0.39 -4.47
CA ILE A 144 2.54 0.17 -4.10
C ILE A 144 2.92 1.19 -3.04
N GLY A 145 3.17 0.72 -1.83
CA GLY A 145 3.67 1.53 -0.73
C GLY A 145 5.14 1.23 -0.48
N THR A 146 5.99 2.26 -0.38
CA THR A 146 7.37 2.08 0.07
C THR A 146 7.52 2.55 1.51
N MET A 147 8.45 1.95 2.25
CA MET A 147 8.85 2.47 3.54
C MET A 147 10.35 2.29 3.76
N ASN A 148 10.91 3.15 4.60
CA ASN A 148 12.25 3.01 5.15
C ASN A 148 12.13 2.76 6.66
N PRO A 149 12.49 1.57 7.17
CA PRO A 149 12.40 1.26 8.61
C PRO A 149 13.17 2.25 9.50
N GLU A 150 14.20 2.90 8.97
CA GLU A 150 14.98 3.92 9.70
C GLU A 150 14.19 5.20 9.98
N GLU A 151 13.14 5.48 9.19
CA GLU A 151 12.33 6.71 9.27
C GLU A 151 11.03 6.50 10.07
N GLY A 152 10.82 5.30 10.61
CA GLY A 152 9.69 4.95 11.46
C GLY A 152 8.97 3.67 11.04
N GLU A 153 8.26 3.07 11.98
CA GLU A 153 7.48 1.85 11.75
C GLU A 153 6.01 2.19 11.45
N LEU A 154 5.42 1.44 10.52
CA LEU A 154 3.98 1.47 10.27
C LEU A 154 3.26 0.70 11.38
N ARG A 155 2.05 1.14 11.75
CA ARG A 155 1.26 0.44 12.77
C ARG A 155 0.96 -1.00 12.35
N PRO A 156 1.04 -2.00 13.26
CA PRO A 156 0.77 -3.40 12.93
C PRO A 156 -0.59 -3.64 12.27
N GLN A 157 -1.62 -2.87 12.65
CA GLN A 157 -2.96 -2.99 12.06
C GLN A 157 -2.99 -2.58 10.58
N LEU A 158 -2.15 -1.61 10.19
CA LEU A 158 -2.02 -1.16 8.80
C LEU A 158 -1.11 -2.10 8.00
N LEU A 159 -0.05 -2.63 8.63
CA LEU A 159 0.83 -3.61 8.02
C LEU A 159 0.03 -4.83 7.58
N ASP A 160 -0.79 -5.38 8.47
CA ASP A 160 -1.59 -6.58 8.18
C ASP A 160 -2.60 -6.38 7.03
N ARG A 161 -2.99 -5.14 6.74
CA ARG A 161 -3.89 -4.80 5.62
C ARG A 161 -3.21 -4.81 4.27
N PHE A 162 -1.88 -4.73 4.20
CA PHE A 162 -1.15 -4.94 2.95
C PHE A 162 -1.21 -6.41 2.55
N GLY A 163 -1.34 -6.68 1.24
CA GLY A 163 -1.37 -8.04 0.74
C GLY A 163 -0.01 -8.72 0.84
N LEU A 164 0.96 -8.09 0.19
CA LEU A 164 2.30 -8.59 0.02
C LEU A 164 3.30 -7.61 0.64
N ALA A 165 4.37 -8.14 1.23
CA ALA A 165 5.52 -7.36 1.63
C ALA A 165 6.80 -7.95 1.04
N VAL A 166 7.69 -7.06 0.62
CA VAL A 166 9.03 -7.40 0.15
C VAL A 166 10.03 -6.52 0.86
N GLU A 167 11.05 -7.13 1.44
CA GLU A 167 12.19 -6.42 2.00
C GLU A 167 13.34 -6.41 1.01
N LEU A 168 13.74 -5.21 0.58
CA LEU A 168 14.91 -5.01 -0.25
C LEU A 168 16.11 -4.69 0.64
N GLN A 169 17.20 -5.41 0.40
CA GLN A 169 18.48 -5.14 1.04
C GLN A 169 19.43 -4.50 0.03
N ASN A 170 20.45 -3.82 0.55
CA ASN A 170 21.54 -3.36 -0.31
C ASN A 170 22.22 -4.55 -0.97
N CYS A 171 22.37 -4.53 -2.29
CA CYS A 171 23.14 -5.55 -2.98
C CYS A 171 24.62 -5.40 -2.63
N PHE A 172 25.18 -6.41 -1.96
CA PHE A 172 26.60 -6.49 -1.63
C PHE A 172 27.41 -7.36 -2.60
N ASP A 173 26.76 -8.08 -3.52
CA ASP A 173 27.44 -8.81 -4.59
C ASP A 173 27.97 -7.83 -5.66
N ALA A 174 29.29 -7.82 -5.84
CA ALA A 174 29.97 -6.95 -6.80
C ALA A 174 29.56 -7.22 -8.25
N ASN A 175 29.26 -8.47 -8.61
CA ASN A 175 28.84 -8.81 -9.97
C ASN A 175 27.47 -8.22 -10.26
N VAL A 176 26.51 -8.45 -9.37
CA VAL A 176 25.15 -7.91 -9.50
C VAL A 176 25.15 -6.39 -9.54
N ARG A 177 25.88 -5.73 -8.63
CA ARG A 177 26.03 -4.27 -8.64
C ARG A 177 26.59 -3.76 -9.97
N ARG A 178 27.61 -4.43 -10.52
CA ARG A 178 28.21 -4.07 -11.81
C ARG A 178 27.18 -4.19 -12.93
N GLU A 179 26.38 -5.24 -12.96
CA GLU A 179 25.34 -5.41 -13.99
C GLU A 179 24.24 -4.34 -13.88
N ILE A 180 23.79 -3.99 -12.66
CA ILE A 180 22.82 -2.90 -12.43
C ILE A 180 23.38 -1.57 -12.96
N VAL A 181 24.63 -1.23 -12.60
CA VAL A 181 25.26 0.04 -13.03
C VAL A 181 25.45 0.06 -14.55
N LYS A 182 25.89 -1.05 -15.16
CA LYS A 182 26.05 -1.15 -16.61
C LYS A 182 24.71 -0.99 -17.34
N ALA A 183 23.66 -1.64 -16.85
CA ALA A 183 22.32 -1.52 -17.42
C ALA A 183 21.82 -0.08 -17.34
N ARG A 184 22.02 0.59 -16.20
CA ARG A 184 21.63 1.99 -16.03
C ARG A 184 22.41 2.93 -16.96
N LEU A 185 23.73 2.79 -17.04
CA LEU A 185 24.56 3.60 -17.94
C LEU A 185 24.22 3.38 -19.42
N ALA A 186 23.91 2.14 -19.81
CA ALA A 186 23.48 1.84 -21.17
C ALA A 186 22.13 2.50 -21.51
N PHE A 187 21.20 2.52 -20.55
CA PHE A 187 19.94 3.24 -20.68
C PHE A 187 20.15 4.75 -20.77
N ASP A 188 20.95 5.34 -19.88
CA ASP A 188 21.22 6.79 -19.88
C ASP A 188 21.95 7.26 -21.15
N ALA A 189 22.79 6.41 -21.76
CA ALA A 189 23.52 6.73 -22.99
C ALA A 189 22.61 6.74 -24.24
N ASN A 190 21.66 5.81 -24.34
CA ASN A 190 20.69 5.77 -25.44
C ASN A 190 19.40 5.04 -25.00
N PRO A 191 18.42 5.77 -24.44
CA PRO A 191 17.19 5.19 -23.91
C PRO A 191 16.39 4.43 -24.97
N ASP A 192 16.30 4.98 -26.20
CA ASP A 192 15.50 4.39 -27.29
C ASP A 192 16.08 3.07 -27.78
N ALA A 193 17.40 3.01 -27.98
CA ALA A 193 18.08 1.78 -28.38
C ALA A 193 18.01 0.72 -27.28
N PHE A 194 18.16 1.13 -26.01
CA PHE A 194 18.01 0.23 -24.87
C PHE A 194 16.60 -0.35 -24.82
N ARG A 195 15.56 0.48 -24.89
CA ARG A 195 14.16 0.00 -24.90
C ARG A 195 13.86 -0.90 -26.09
N SER A 196 14.37 -0.57 -27.27
CA SER A 196 14.20 -1.42 -28.46
C SER A 196 14.74 -2.84 -28.25
N ARG A 197 15.83 -3.00 -27.49
CA ARG A 197 16.38 -4.31 -27.12
C ARG A 197 15.45 -5.13 -26.22
N PHE A 198 14.70 -4.48 -25.33
CA PHE A 198 13.81 -5.13 -24.37
C PHE A 198 12.34 -5.14 -24.80
N ALA A 199 11.98 -4.48 -25.90
CA ALA A 199 10.60 -4.30 -26.36
C ALA A 199 9.86 -5.64 -26.53
N ALA A 200 10.50 -6.64 -27.14
CA ALA A 200 9.88 -7.97 -27.32
C ALA A 200 9.57 -8.67 -25.98
N GLN A 201 10.45 -8.51 -24.99
CA GLN A 201 10.26 -9.10 -23.65
C GLN A 201 9.18 -8.35 -22.86
N GLN A 202 9.16 -7.03 -22.94
CA GLN A 202 8.12 -6.18 -22.35
C GLN A 202 6.73 -6.54 -22.90
N GLU A 203 6.60 -6.64 -24.23
CA GLU A 203 5.34 -7.01 -24.89
C GLU A 203 4.88 -8.41 -24.48
N ALA A 204 5.80 -9.38 -24.48
CA ALA A 204 5.49 -10.74 -24.03
C ALA A 204 4.99 -10.76 -22.57
N LEU A 205 5.62 -9.98 -21.69
CA LEU A 205 5.22 -9.88 -20.29
C LEU A 205 3.86 -9.17 -20.12
N ALA A 206 3.59 -8.10 -20.87
CA ALA A 206 2.30 -7.43 -20.86
C ALA A 206 1.17 -8.36 -21.34
N GLN A 207 1.38 -9.10 -22.43
CA GLN A 207 0.42 -10.10 -22.91
C GLN A 207 0.21 -11.22 -21.90
N LYS A 208 1.27 -11.65 -21.23
CA LYS A 208 1.22 -12.65 -20.15
C LYS A 208 0.38 -12.15 -18.97
N LEU A 209 0.53 -10.90 -18.55
CA LEU A 209 -0.31 -10.27 -17.52
C LEU A 209 -1.79 -10.24 -17.92
N LEU A 210 -2.09 -9.88 -19.17
CA LEU A 210 -3.47 -9.86 -19.68
C LEU A 210 -4.11 -11.26 -19.64
N ARG A 211 -3.37 -12.30 -20.08
CA ARG A 211 -3.84 -13.69 -20.02
C ARG A 211 -4.04 -14.16 -18.59
N ALA A 212 -3.10 -13.87 -17.70
CA ALA A 212 -3.20 -14.22 -16.28
C ALA A 212 -4.44 -13.58 -15.63
N ARG A 213 -4.72 -12.29 -15.90
CA ARG A 213 -5.94 -11.62 -15.43
C ARG A 213 -7.22 -12.31 -15.91
N SER A 214 -7.25 -12.76 -17.16
CA SER A 214 -8.43 -13.42 -17.74
C SER A 214 -8.67 -14.84 -17.24
N THR A 215 -7.61 -15.57 -16.88
CA THR A 215 -7.66 -16.96 -16.44
C THR A 215 -7.86 -17.11 -14.93
N LEU A 216 -7.48 -16.08 -14.15
CA LEU A 216 -7.55 -16.10 -12.69
C LEU A 216 -8.90 -16.55 -12.10
N PRO A 217 -10.08 -16.16 -12.60
CA PRO A 217 -11.35 -16.62 -12.05
C PRO A 217 -11.64 -18.11 -12.28
N ALA A 218 -11.00 -18.73 -13.27
CA ALA A 218 -11.21 -20.13 -13.64
C ALA A 218 -10.32 -21.12 -12.84
N LEU A 219 -9.31 -20.61 -12.15
CA LEU A 219 -8.42 -21.44 -11.34
C LEU A 219 -9.05 -21.74 -9.99
N GLU A 220 -9.35 -23.02 -9.77
CA GLU A 220 -9.89 -23.55 -8.53
C GLU A 220 -8.78 -23.95 -7.55
N PHE A 221 -9.16 -24.04 -6.28
CA PHE A 221 -8.27 -24.47 -5.19
C PHE A 221 -8.61 -25.89 -4.79
N ASP A 222 -7.59 -26.74 -4.72
CA ASP A 222 -7.73 -28.10 -4.20
C ASP A 222 -7.61 -28.11 -2.67
N GLU A 223 -8.15 -29.15 -2.04
CA GLU A 223 -8.15 -29.29 -0.57
C GLU A 223 -6.73 -29.24 0.02
N SER A 224 -5.73 -29.80 -0.69
CA SER A 224 -4.32 -29.75 -0.26
C SER A 224 -3.76 -28.33 -0.21
N VAL A 225 -4.25 -27.43 -1.09
CA VAL A 225 -3.83 -26.02 -1.10
C VAL A 225 -4.39 -25.32 0.13
N HIS A 226 -5.67 -25.52 0.42
CA HIS A 226 -6.31 -24.98 1.63
C HIS A 226 -5.61 -25.47 2.90
N ALA A 227 -5.36 -26.78 3.01
CA ALA A 227 -4.67 -27.37 4.15
C ALA A 227 -3.28 -26.73 4.36
N ARG A 228 -2.48 -26.62 3.29
CA ARG A 228 -1.13 -26.02 3.40
C ARG A 228 -1.17 -24.56 3.81
N VAL A 229 -2.09 -23.77 3.25
CA VAL A 229 -2.24 -22.35 3.61
C VAL A 229 -2.52 -22.20 5.10
N SER A 230 -3.46 -22.99 5.64
CA SER A 230 -3.79 -22.93 7.06
C SER A 230 -2.64 -23.38 7.96
N GLU A 231 -1.89 -24.43 7.58
CA GLU A 231 -0.66 -24.83 8.30
C GLU A 231 0.35 -23.69 8.38
N LEU A 232 0.67 -23.06 7.25
CA LEU A 232 1.65 -21.96 7.19
C LEU A 232 1.20 -20.74 8.00
N CYS A 233 -0.10 -20.42 7.98
CA CYS A 233 -0.65 -19.32 8.77
C CYS A 233 -0.60 -19.64 10.29
N ILE A 234 -0.90 -20.86 10.70
CA ILE A 234 -0.78 -21.29 12.11
C ILE A 234 0.69 -21.24 12.56
N GLU A 235 1.61 -21.79 11.76
CA GLU A 235 3.05 -21.78 12.07
C GLU A 235 3.60 -20.35 12.22
N ALA A 236 3.11 -19.42 11.39
CA ALA A 236 3.50 -18.01 11.43
C ALA A 236 2.85 -17.20 12.58
N ASN A 237 1.93 -17.81 13.36
CA ASN A 237 1.18 -17.16 14.45
C ASN A 237 0.48 -15.86 14.02
N VAL A 238 -0.08 -15.84 12.80
CA VAL A 238 -0.84 -14.70 12.29
C VAL A 238 -2.24 -14.66 12.90
N ASP A 239 -2.75 -13.44 13.14
CA ASP A 239 -4.08 -13.24 13.71
C ASP A 239 -5.14 -13.18 12.59
N GLY A 240 -6.27 -13.85 12.79
CA GLY A 240 -7.39 -13.83 11.85
C GLY A 240 -7.15 -14.65 10.57
N LEU A 241 -8.01 -14.46 9.57
CA LEU A 241 -8.02 -15.25 8.32
C LEU A 241 -7.55 -14.44 7.10
N ARG A 242 -7.04 -13.21 7.32
CA ARG A 242 -6.64 -12.32 6.22
C ARG A 242 -5.44 -12.89 5.47
N ALA A 243 -4.46 -13.42 6.21
CA ALA A 243 -3.30 -14.09 5.65
C ALA A 243 -3.72 -15.25 4.73
N ASP A 244 -4.65 -16.10 5.18
CA ASP A 244 -5.15 -17.24 4.41
C ASP A 244 -5.76 -16.80 3.07
N LEU A 245 -6.65 -15.80 3.11
CA LEU A 245 -7.32 -15.28 1.91
C LEU A 245 -6.31 -14.66 0.92
N VAL A 246 -5.36 -13.88 1.43
CA VAL A 246 -4.32 -13.26 0.60
C VAL A 246 -3.38 -14.31 0.04
N MET A 247 -3.03 -15.34 0.81
CA MET A 247 -2.16 -16.44 0.38
C MET A 247 -2.80 -17.23 -0.77
N LEU A 248 -4.08 -17.57 -0.66
CA LEU A 248 -4.83 -18.23 -1.72
C LEU A 248 -4.91 -17.35 -2.98
N ARG A 249 -5.25 -16.07 -2.85
CA ARG A 249 -5.28 -15.13 -3.98
C ARG A 249 -3.92 -15.00 -4.65
N ALA A 250 -2.85 -14.89 -3.87
CA ALA A 250 -1.49 -14.75 -4.38
C ALA A 250 -1.01 -16.02 -5.08
N ALA A 251 -1.29 -17.19 -4.52
CA ALA A 251 -0.99 -18.49 -5.13
C ALA A 251 -1.75 -18.68 -6.44
N ARG A 252 -3.02 -18.24 -6.51
CA ARG A 252 -3.82 -18.25 -7.74
C ARG A 252 -3.28 -17.28 -8.79
N ALA A 253 -2.90 -16.07 -8.38
CA ALA A 253 -2.27 -15.10 -9.27
C ALA A 253 -0.92 -15.63 -9.81
N LEU A 254 -0.14 -16.33 -8.98
CA LEU A 254 1.10 -16.97 -9.42
C LEU A 254 0.83 -18.10 -10.41
N ALA A 255 -0.13 -18.98 -10.11
CA ALA A 255 -0.55 -20.05 -11.01
C ALA A 255 -1.01 -19.51 -12.38
N ALA A 256 -1.82 -18.44 -12.37
CA ALA A 256 -2.27 -17.77 -13.59
C ALA A 256 -1.11 -17.15 -14.37
N LEU A 257 -0.16 -16.53 -13.67
CA LEU A 257 1.05 -16.00 -14.28
C LEU A 257 1.94 -17.12 -14.84
N GLU A 258 1.97 -18.30 -14.24
CA GLU A 258 2.75 -19.43 -14.75
C GLU A 258 2.02 -20.24 -15.82
N GLU A 259 0.82 -19.79 -16.23
CA GLU A 259 -0.05 -20.49 -17.18
C GLU A 259 -0.34 -21.95 -16.73
N ALA A 260 -0.41 -22.16 -15.41
CA ALA A 260 -0.72 -23.45 -14.82
C ALA A 260 -2.20 -23.82 -15.00
N ASP A 261 -2.48 -25.12 -15.00
CA ASP A 261 -3.83 -25.69 -15.12
C ASP A 261 -4.63 -25.62 -13.80
N ALA A 262 -3.94 -25.65 -12.66
CA ALA A 262 -4.54 -25.57 -11.34
C ALA A 262 -3.58 -24.91 -10.33
N VAL A 263 -4.12 -24.43 -9.21
CA VAL A 263 -3.30 -23.95 -8.09
C VAL A 263 -2.71 -25.13 -7.35
N ARG A 264 -1.39 -25.13 -7.14
CA ARG A 264 -0.64 -26.20 -6.47
C ARG A 264 -0.01 -25.69 -5.18
N VAL A 265 0.36 -26.64 -4.33
CA VAL A 265 1.07 -26.37 -3.05
C VAL A 265 2.38 -25.62 -3.28
N ASP A 266 3.13 -25.94 -4.34
CA ASP A 266 4.37 -25.22 -4.72
C ASP A 266 4.15 -23.71 -4.90
N HIS A 267 3.03 -23.31 -5.52
CA HIS A 267 2.71 -21.90 -5.69
C HIS A 267 2.53 -21.21 -4.33
N VAL A 268 1.89 -21.88 -3.37
CA VAL A 268 1.70 -21.37 -2.00
C VAL A 268 3.04 -21.17 -1.32
N GLU A 269 3.92 -22.17 -1.35
CA GLU A 269 5.21 -22.10 -0.66
C GLU A 269 6.10 -20.96 -1.19
N ARG A 270 6.05 -20.71 -2.50
CA ARG A 270 6.82 -19.64 -3.14
C ARG A 270 6.33 -18.22 -2.85
N ILE A 271 5.05 -18.06 -2.48
CA ILE A 271 4.48 -16.76 -2.11
C ILE A 271 4.35 -16.56 -0.60
N ALA A 272 4.50 -17.63 0.19
CA ALA A 272 4.25 -17.61 1.63
C ALA A 272 5.08 -16.55 2.34
N GLU A 273 6.36 -16.42 2.01
CA GLU A 273 7.23 -15.41 2.62
C GLU A 273 6.72 -13.99 2.35
N ALA A 274 6.35 -13.66 1.10
CA ALA A 274 5.84 -12.34 0.76
C ALA A 274 4.52 -12.00 1.47
N VAL A 275 3.67 -13.00 1.73
CA VAL A 275 2.40 -12.81 2.44
C VAL A 275 2.58 -12.71 3.95
N LEU A 276 3.54 -13.44 4.53
CA LEU A 276 3.68 -13.58 5.98
C LEU A 276 4.73 -12.63 6.59
N LEU A 277 5.70 -12.15 5.82
CA LEU A 277 6.83 -11.34 6.30
C LEU A 277 6.41 -10.20 7.25
N HIS A 278 5.40 -9.43 6.86
CA HIS A 278 4.90 -8.26 7.60
C HIS A 278 3.84 -8.60 8.66
N ARG A 279 3.40 -9.87 8.72
CA ARG A 279 2.38 -10.36 9.66
C ARG A 279 2.97 -11.21 10.79
N ARG A 280 4.20 -11.70 10.62
CA ARG A 280 4.92 -12.44 11.66
C ARG A 280 5.11 -11.52 12.87
N LYS A 281 4.66 -11.98 14.03
CA LYS A 281 4.96 -11.33 15.29
C LYS A 281 6.45 -11.52 15.58
N VAL A 282 7.23 -10.45 15.49
CA VAL A 282 8.61 -10.44 15.98
C VAL A 282 8.54 -10.57 17.50
N GLY A 283 8.78 -11.78 18.00
CA GLY A 283 8.97 -12.07 19.42
C GLY A 283 7.71 -11.95 20.28
N ASN A 284 6.86 -12.97 20.26
CA ASN A 284 6.08 -13.30 21.46
C ASN A 284 6.78 -14.48 22.13
N GLU A 285 7.68 -14.20 23.08
CA GLU A 285 7.83 -15.13 24.19
C GLU A 285 6.42 -15.34 24.77
N PRO A 286 6.00 -16.58 25.03
CA PRO A 286 4.73 -16.81 25.67
C PRO A 286 4.83 -16.22 27.08
N SER A 287 4.27 -15.03 27.28
CA SER A 287 3.89 -14.53 28.61
C SER A 287 2.72 -15.37 29.11
N GLY A 288 3.03 -16.65 29.37
CA GLY A 288 2.18 -17.57 30.07
C GLY A 288 2.04 -17.11 31.52
N LYS A 289 0.79 -16.99 31.94
CA LYS A 289 0.33 -17.07 33.32
C LYS A 289 0.83 -15.96 34.26
N ARG A 290 -0.05 -14.99 34.49
CA ARG A 290 -0.43 -14.69 35.88
C ARG A 290 -1.92 -14.91 36.06
N GLU A 291 -2.17 -16.04 36.69
CA GLU A 291 -3.45 -16.53 37.17
C GLU A 291 -4.12 -15.54 38.12
N GLN A 292 -5.43 -15.59 38.07
CA GLN A 292 -6.38 -15.06 39.03
C GLN A 292 -6.12 -15.69 40.42
N GLU A 293 -5.82 -14.87 41.42
CA GLU A 293 -6.09 -15.11 42.84
C GLU A 293 -6.08 -13.72 43.52
N LYS A 294 -6.99 -13.25 44.37
CA LYS A 294 -8.17 -13.76 45.08
C LYS A 294 -8.99 -12.53 45.52
N GLN A 295 -10.29 -12.66 45.62
CA GLN A 295 -11.17 -11.65 46.23
C GLN A 295 -11.18 -11.74 47.78
N GLN A 296 -11.32 -10.56 48.42
CA GLN A 296 -11.86 -10.21 49.78
C GLN A 296 -10.92 -10.12 51.01
N PRO A 297 -11.25 -9.27 52.03
CA PRO A 297 -11.90 -7.95 52.01
C PRO A 297 -11.21 -6.88 52.89
N GLN A 298 -11.63 -5.62 52.70
CA GLN A 298 -11.45 -4.37 53.46
C GLN A 298 -10.64 -4.33 54.78
N SER A 299 -9.74 -3.34 54.88
CA SER A 299 -9.67 -2.39 56.00
C SER A 299 -8.93 -1.10 55.58
N GLN A 300 -9.42 0.02 56.10
CA GLN A 300 -8.95 1.42 56.00
C GLN A 300 -7.44 1.55 56.31
N ASP A 301 -6.66 2.51 55.80
CA ASP A 301 -6.77 3.96 55.97
C ASP A 301 -5.76 4.71 55.06
N THR A 302 -6.11 5.95 54.68
CA THR A 302 -5.26 7.15 54.39
C THR A 302 -3.78 6.99 53.96
N ASP A 303 -3.42 7.40 52.74
CA ASP A 303 -2.80 8.72 52.46
C ASP A 303 -2.18 8.82 51.04
N GLU A 304 -2.55 9.92 50.37
CA GLU A 304 -1.80 10.75 49.41
C GLU A 304 -0.70 10.15 48.51
N ALA A 305 -0.93 10.17 47.18
CA ALA A 305 0.01 10.70 46.17
C ALA A 305 -0.65 10.72 44.78
N ASN A 306 -1.48 11.76 44.54
CA ASN A 306 -2.09 12.03 43.24
C ASN A 306 -1.10 12.83 42.37
N PHE A 307 -0.43 12.18 41.43
CA PHE A 307 0.35 12.86 40.40
C PHE A 307 -0.58 13.42 39.31
N GLY A 308 -0.81 14.74 39.38
CA GLY A 308 -0.84 15.58 38.18
C GLY A 308 -2.17 15.76 37.44
N TYR A 309 -3.23 16.21 38.12
CA TYR A 309 -4.31 16.94 37.47
C TYR A 309 -4.46 18.31 38.13
N MET A 310 -4.11 19.39 37.43
CA MET A 310 -4.42 20.75 37.86
C MET A 310 -5.75 21.17 37.22
N PRO A 311 -6.79 21.48 38.00
CA PRO A 311 -7.97 22.14 37.46
C PRO A 311 -7.63 23.57 37.01
N PRO A 312 -8.30 24.12 36.00
CA PRO A 312 -8.03 25.46 35.49
C PRO A 312 -8.30 26.52 36.57
N GLU A 313 -7.33 27.39 36.81
CA GLU A 313 -7.50 28.58 37.65
C GLU A 313 -8.25 29.68 36.87
N PRO A 314 -9.18 30.41 37.50
CA PRO A 314 -9.77 31.58 36.89
C PRO A 314 -8.72 32.69 36.77
N VAL A 315 -8.44 33.11 35.54
CA VAL A 315 -7.53 34.22 35.24
C VAL A 315 -8.35 35.51 35.13
N ASP A 316 -7.95 36.56 35.85
CA ASP A 316 -8.58 37.87 35.75
C ASP A 316 -8.38 38.47 34.35
N ILE A 317 -9.49 38.80 33.68
CA ILE A 317 -9.51 39.42 32.36
C ILE A 317 -9.06 40.87 32.51
N THR A 318 -7.84 41.18 32.08
CA THR A 318 -7.38 42.57 31.95
C THR A 318 -7.98 43.18 30.69
N ALA A 319 -8.82 44.20 30.83
CA ALA A 319 -9.36 44.94 29.70
C ALA A 319 -8.23 45.64 28.93
N VAL A 320 -7.92 45.15 27.73
CA VAL A 320 -6.96 45.76 26.82
C VAL A 320 -7.52 47.12 26.37
N LYS A 321 -6.75 48.20 26.55
CA LYS A 321 -7.10 49.55 26.11
C LYS A 321 -7.45 49.54 24.61
N ASN A 322 -8.61 50.10 24.29
CA ASN A 322 -9.15 50.29 22.95
C ASN A 322 -8.07 50.56 21.89
N VAL A 323 -7.94 49.63 20.95
CA VAL A 323 -7.16 49.80 19.73
C VAL A 323 -7.81 50.93 18.92
N ARG A 324 -7.04 51.98 18.60
CA ARG A 324 -7.50 53.05 17.71
C ARG A 324 -7.71 52.46 16.31
N PRO A 325 -8.89 52.58 15.69
CA PRO A 325 -9.09 52.14 14.32
C PRO A 325 -8.23 53.01 13.39
N LEU A 326 -7.40 52.36 12.58
CA LEU A 326 -6.70 52.99 11.45
C LEU A 326 -7.76 53.41 10.43
N THR A 327 -7.86 54.72 10.18
CA THR A 327 -8.78 55.29 9.21
C THR A 327 -8.40 54.85 7.80
N SER A 328 -9.36 54.27 7.09
CA SER A 328 -9.27 53.98 5.66
C SER A 328 -9.11 55.28 4.87
N LYS A 329 -7.99 55.46 4.16
CA LYS A 329 -7.91 56.46 3.09
C LYS A 329 -8.81 56.02 1.94
N LYS A 330 -9.84 56.81 1.65
CA LYS A 330 -10.50 56.86 0.33
C LYS A 330 -10.01 58.11 -0.41
N SER A 331 -9.61 57.87 -1.66
CA SER A 331 -9.34 58.76 -2.82
C SER A 331 -7.96 58.50 -3.39
#